data_AF-A0ABD5SD32-F1
#
_entry.id   AF-A0ABD5SD32-F1
#
_cell.length_a   1.000
_cell.length_b   1.000
_cell.length_c   1.000
_cell.angle_alpha   90.00
_cell.angle_beta   90.00
_cell.angle_gamma   90.00
#
_symmetry.space_group_name_H-M   'P 1'
#
loop_
_entity.id
_entity.type
_entity.pdbx_description
1 polymer ?
#
loop_
_entity_poly.entity_id
_entity_poly.type
_entity_poly.pdbx_seq_one_letter_code
_entity_poly.pdbx_strand_id
1 'polypeptide(L)'
;AGLFNRFLEAETALASRDATPTYFEAHVGLTPDDPGLEPLAADPVRVPGTDVALRGKIDRLDVTADGGIVGIDYKTGGTPSERDTIDGHAFQLPAYLLLAEAALDAEPVGAAYYQVRPAGRVSPYRGTIGGDEDAAHARWGRDDPEPLRRYRSLVFDTRAAFTEFLHDTVPDRIDRIATAVDAGSFHPTVLDPGDAGCSYCPYRGACDVRHHRRHDIHQHLHETDVPRYAPGVDTEGGR
;
A
#
# COMPACT_ATOMS: atom_id res chain seq x y z
N ALA A 1 -15.22 23.30 -13.47
CA ALA A 1 -13.98 22.69 -13.99
C ALA A 1 -14.19 21.19 -14.16
N GLY A 2 -13.80 20.62 -15.32
CA GLY A 2 -13.84 19.17 -15.56
C GLY A 2 -12.78 18.40 -14.76
N LEU A 3 -12.79 17.06 -14.82
CA LEU A 3 -11.82 16.22 -14.09
C LEU A 3 -10.37 16.61 -14.38
N PHE A 4 -10.01 16.75 -15.65
CA PHE A 4 -8.65 17.09 -16.07
C PHE A 4 -8.16 18.42 -15.47
N ASN A 5 -9.00 19.46 -15.46
CA ASN A 5 -8.62 20.74 -14.86
C ASN A 5 -8.40 20.62 -13.34
N ARG A 6 -9.24 19.88 -12.63
CA ARG A 6 -9.06 19.63 -11.19
C ARG A 6 -7.81 18.80 -10.90
N PHE A 7 -7.44 17.91 -11.81
CA PHE A 7 -6.19 17.15 -11.74
C PHE A 7 -4.98 18.09 -11.91
N LEU A 8 -4.98 18.94 -12.94
CA LEU A 8 -3.89 19.91 -13.15
C LEU A 8 -3.75 20.91 -11.99
N GLU A 9 -4.86 21.36 -11.42
CA GLU A 9 -4.87 22.19 -10.20
C GLU A 9 -4.22 21.47 -9.02
N ALA A 10 -4.50 20.17 -8.85
CA ALA A 10 -3.89 19.36 -7.81
C ALA A 10 -2.39 19.13 -8.07
N GLU A 11 -1.98 18.83 -9.30
CA GLU A 11 -0.56 18.71 -9.68
C GLU A 11 0.22 20.00 -9.43
N THR A 12 -0.36 21.14 -9.82
CA THR A 12 0.26 22.44 -9.59
C THR A 12 0.46 22.71 -8.10
N ALA A 13 -0.51 22.31 -7.26
CA ALA A 13 -0.41 22.45 -5.81
C ALA A 13 0.58 21.46 -5.16
N LEU A 14 0.96 20.38 -5.86
CA LEU A 14 1.99 19.43 -5.41
C LEU A 14 3.39 19.82 -5.85
N ALA A 15 3.53 20.72 -6.83
CA ALA A 15 4.81 21.13 -7.39
C ALA A 15 5.72 21.90 -6.41
N SER A 16 5.17 22.37 -5.28
CA SER A 16 5.92 22.99 -4.18
C SER A 16 6.66 21.98 -3.30
N ARG A 17 6.33 20.69 -3.39
CA ARG A 17 6.99 19.64 -2.62
C ARG A 17 8.39 19.38 -3.15
N ASP A 18 9.27 18.96 -2.26
CA ASP A 18 10.56 18.35 -2.55
C ASP A 18 10.37 16.90 -3.01
N ALA A 19 9.59 16.70 -4.07
CA ALA A 19 9.35 15.41 -4.70
C ALA A 19 8.89 15.63 -6.14
N THR A 20 9.68 15.16 -7.11
CA THR A 20 9.44 15.37 -8.54
C THR A 20 8.96 14.07 -9.20
N PRO A 21 7.78 14.06 -9.88
CA PRO A 21 7.38 12.92 -10.70
C PRO A 21 8.45 12.52 -11.70
N THR A 22 8.93 11.28 -11.59
CA THR A 22 10.09 10.80 -12.35
C THR A 22 9.78 9.53 -13.12
N TYR A 23 9.22 8.52 -12.45
CA TYR A 23 8.87 7.25 -13.09
C TYR A 23 7.36 7.07 -13.14
N PHE A 24 6.87 6.52 -14.24
CA PHE A 24 5.46 6.26 -14.48
C PHE A 24 5.29 4.86 -15.04
N GLU A 25 4.23 4.16 -14.63
CA GLU A 25 3.93 2.79 -15.09
C GLU A 25 5.19 1.90 -15.00
N ALA A 26 5.93 2.02 -13.90
CA ALA A 26 7.25 1.43 -13.74
C ALA A 26 7.12 -0.06 -13.43
N HIS A 27 7.60 -0.90 -14.36
CA HIS A 27 7.50 -2.36 -14.26
C HIS A 27 8.72 -2.94 -13.53
N VAL A 28 8.50 -3.83 -12.58
CA VAL A 28 9.53 -4.57 -11.84
C VAL A 28 9.21 -6.05 -11.91
N GLY A 29 10.10 -6.86 -12.49
CA GLY A 29 9.87 -8.30 -12.69
C GLY A 29 8.74 -8.62 -13.67
N LEU A 30 8.36 -7.65 -14.50
CA LEU A 30 7.31 -7.76 -15.52
C LEU A 30 7.81 -7.18 -16.84
N THR A 31 7.47 -7.83 -17.94
CA THR A 31 7.65 -7.26 -19.28
C THR A 31 6.56 -6.21 -19.53
N PRO A 32 6.91 -4.98 -19.91
CA PRO A 32 5.93 -3.98 -20.29
C PRO A 32 5.09 -4.39 -21.50
N ASP A 33 3.80 -4.03 -21.50
CA ASP A 33 2.90 -4.31 -22.62
C ASP A 33 3.24 -3.44 -23.86
N ASP A 34 3.77 -2.23 -23.63
CA ASP A 34 4.10 -1.28 -24.69
C ASP A 34 5.46 -1.59 -25.33
N PRO A 35 5.51 -1.79 -26.66
CA PRO A 35 6.76 -2.10 -27.36
C PRO A 35 7.80 -0.98 -27.21
N GLY A 36 8.99 -1.35 -26.74
CA GLY A 36 10.13 -0.43 -26.59
C GLY A 36 10.18 0.30 -25.23
N LEU A 37 9.26 0.01 -24.31
CA LEU A 37 9.41 0.38 -22.91
C LEU A 37 10.31 -0.65 -22.22
N GLU A 38 11.36 -0.20 -21.55
CA GLU A 38 12.19 -1.04 -20.69
C GLU A 38 11.59 -1.10 -19.28
N PRO A 39 11.59 -2.25 -18.60
CA PRO A 39 11.19 -2.31 -17.21
C PRO A 39 12.18 -1.54 -16.32
N LEU A 40 11.71 -1.04 -15.19
CA LEU A 40 12.55 -0.44 -14.15
C LEU A 40 13.57 -1.46 -13.62
N ALA A 41 13.12 -2.70 -13.44
CA ALA A 41 13.97 -3.85 -13.17
C ALA A 41 13.42 -5.09 -13.88
N ALA A 42 14.29 -5.84 -14.55
CA ALA A 42 13.89 -7.02 -15.33
C ALA A 42 13.43 -8.18 -14.44
N ASP A 43 14.07 -8.35 -13.27
CA ASP A 43 13.82 -9.44 -12.35
C ASP A 43 12.85 -9.05 -11.22
N PRO A 44 12.06 -10.00 -10.69
CA PRO A 44 11.36 -9.81 -9.42
C PRO A 44 12.34 -9.49 -8.28
N VAL A 45 11.89 -8.69 -7.32
CA VAL A 45 12.68 -8.34 -6.14
C VAL A 45 12.36 -9.29 -4.99
N ARG A 46 13.36 -9.63 -4.18
CA ARG A 46 13.14 -10.41 -2.96
C ARG A 46 12.66 -9.49 -1.84
N VAL A 47 11.62 -9.91 -1.12
CA VAL A 47 11.16 -9.21 0.08
C VAL A 47 12.22 -9.35 1.18
N PRO A 48 12.63 -8.27 1.86
CA PRO A 48 13.67 -8.31 2.88
C PRO A 48 13.45 -9.41 3.91
N GLY A 49 14.48 -10.23 4.17
CA GLY A 49 14.41 -11.28 5.20
C GLY A 49 13.56 -12.52 4.86
N THR A 50 13.02 -12.64 3.64
CA THR A 50 12.17 -13.77 3.25
C THR A 50 12.62 -14.40 1.92
N ASP A 51 12.08 -15.57 1.59
CA ASP A 51 12.26 -16.20 0.27
C ASP A 51 11.20 -15.76 -0.76
N VAL A 52 10.26 -14.88 -0.37
CA VAL A 52 9.18 -14.39 -1.23
C VAL A 52 9.72 -13.38 -2.24
N ALA A 53 9.36 -13.55 -3.50
CA ALA A 53 9.67 -12.60 -4.57
C ALA A 53 8.43 -11.78 -4.96
N LEU A 54 8.58 -10.46 -5.03
CA LEU A 54 7.58 -9.52 -5.53
C LEU A 54 7.90 -9.09 -6.95
N ARG A 55 6.85 -8.95 -7.74
CA ARG A 55 6.87 -8.28 -9.04
C ARG A 55 5.60 -7.45 -9.17
N GLY A 56 5.64 -6.41 -9.97
CA GLY A 56 4.51 -5.52 -10.10
C GLY A 56 4.76 -4.36 -11.03
N LYS A 57 3.74 -3.51 -11.12
CA LYS A 57 3.79 -2.25 -11.83
C LYS A 57 3.44 -1.14 -10.86
N ILE A 58 4.28 -0.13 -10.77
CA ILE A 58 4.10 1.04 -9.94
C ILE A 58 3.57 2.17 -10.81
N ASP A 59 2.38 2.69 -10.51
CA ASP A 59 1.75 3.76 -11.29
C ASP A 59 2.65 4.99 -11.44
N ARG A 60 3.23 5.45 -10.32
CA ARG A 60 4.10 6.63 -10.30
C ARG A 60 5.07 6.61 -9.11
N LEU A 61 6.31 7.06 -9.35
CA LEU A 61 7.29 7.38 -8.33
C LEU A 61 7.73 8.83 -8.48
N ASP A 62 7.62 9.59 -7.39
CA ASP A 62 8.23 10.90 -7.25
C ASP A 62 9.58 10.75 -6.53
N VAL A 63 10.61 11.47 -6.98
CA VAL A 63 11.97 11.43 -6.40
C VAL A 63 12.25 12.76 -5.71
N THR A 64 12.71 12.71 -4.45
CA THR A 64 13.07 13.88 -3.65
C THR A 64 14.46 14.41 -4.03
N ALA A 65 14.82 15.65 -3.66
CA ALA A 65 16.13 16.21 -3.99
C ALA A 65 17.32 15.43 -3.41
N ASP A 66 17.12 14.74 -2.27
CA ASP A 66 18.10 13.87 -1.64
C ASP A 66 18.08 12.41 -2.18
N GLY A 67 17.23 12.11 -3.17
CA GLY A 67 17.17 10.82 -3.85
C GLY A 67 16.22 9.79 -3.24
N GLY A 68 15.48 10.15 -2.20
CA GLY A 68 14.39 9.35 -1.67
C GLY A 68 13.20 9.22 -2.63
N ILE A 69 12.34 8.25 -2.38
CA ILE A 69 11.22 7.90 -3.28
C ILE A 69 9.86 7.99 -2.58
N VAL A 70 8.88 8.55 -3.29
CA VAL A 70 7.48 8.61 -2.89
C VAL A 70 6.61 7.86 -3.90
N GLY A 71 5.93 6.81 -3.44
CA GLY A 71 5.00 6.03 -4.26
C GLY A 71 3.64 6.70 -4.41
N ILE A 72 3.11 6.75 -5.63
CA ILE A 72 1.78 7.29 -5.90
C ILE A 72 0.99 6.28 -6.73
N ASP A 73 -0.22 5.93 -6.25
CA ASP A 73 -1.16 5.06 -6.96
C ASP A 73 -2.44 5.83 -7.33
N TYR A 74 -2.86 5.77 -8.59
CA TYR A 74 -4.05 6.49 -9.07
C TYR A 74 -5.30 5.65 -8.86
N LYS A 75 -6.28 6.16 -8.10
CA LYS A 75 -7.57 5.50 -7.90
C LYS A 75 -8.74 6.34 -8.40
N THR A 76 -9.57 5.76 -9.25
CA THR A 76 -10.83 6.37 -9.71
C THR A 76 -11.99 6.19 -8.73
N GLY A 77 -11.85 5.27 -7.75
CA GLY A 77 -12.90 4.87 -6.80
C GLY A 77 -12.57 5.15 -5.34
N GLY A 78 -12.97 4.21 -4.46
CA GLY A 78 -12.50 4.13 -3.08
C GLY A 78 -10.98 3.99 -3.01
N THR A 79 -10.40 4.46 -1.93
CA THR A 79 -8.97 4.25 -1.62
C THR A 79 -8.91 3.62 -0.24
N PRO A 80 -8.05 2.62 -0.02
CA PRO A 80 -7.74 2.18 1.33
C PRO A 80 -7.35 3.36 2.23
N SER A 81 -7.70 3.25 3.50
CA SER A 81 -7.27 4.18 4.53
C SER A 81 -5.80 3.92 4.89
N GLU A 82 -5.20 4.88 5.60
CA GLU A 82 -3.87 4.69 6.20
C GLU A 82 -3.88 3.48 7.15
N ARG A 83 -4.94 3.33 7.96
CA ARG A 83 -5.10 2.19 8.87
C ARG A 83 -5.23 0.87 8.13
N ASP A 84 -5.96 0.82 7.02
CA ASP A 84 -6.08 -0.41 6.23
C ASP A 84 -4.69 -0.90 5.82
N THR A 85 -3.76 0.02 5.56
CA THR A 85 -2.38 -0.32 5.20
C THR A 85 -1.57 -0.75 6.43
N ILE A 86 -1.61 0.04 7.51
CA ILE A 86 -0.83 -0.21 8.73
C ILE A 86 -1.29 -1.47 9.46
N ASP A 87 -2.59 -1.75 9.47
CA ASP A 87 -3.19 -2.91 10.11
C ASP A 87 -3.11 -4.17 9.22
N GLY A 88 -2.62 -4.03 7.98
CA GLY A 88 -2.32 -5.15 7.08
C GLY A 88 -3.51 -5.65 6.25
N HIS A 89 -4.54 -4.85 6.08
CA HIS A 89 -5.64 -5.14 5.15
C HIS A 89 -5.29 -4.79 3.71
N ALA A 90 -4.36 -3.85 3.47
CA ALA A 90 -3.94 -3.39 2.15
C ALA A 90 -2.41 -3.33 2.04
N PHE A 91 -1.85 -4.04 1.07
CA PHE A 91 -0.39 -4.11 0.87
C PHE A 91 0.11 -3.30 -0.32
N GLN A 92 -0.77 -2.63 -1.07
CA GLN A 92 -0.37 -2.02 -2.34
C GLN A 92 0.71 -0.94 -2.18
N LEU A 93 0.53 0.01 -1.26
CA LEU A 93 1.52 1.07 -1.06
C LEU A 93 2.84 0.55 -0.47
N PRO A 94 2.86 -0.31 0.57
CA PRO A 94 4.11 -0.92 1.04
C PRO A 94 4.82 -1.76 -0.02
N ALA A 95 4.09 -2.55 -0.80
CA ALA A 95 4.67 -3.35 -1.88
C ALA A 95 5.28 -2.46 -2.98
N TYR A 96 4.66 -1.32 -3.31
CA TYR A 96 5.25 -0.35 -4.23
C TYR A 96 6.59 0.17 -3.73
N LEU A 97 6.69 0.48 -2.42
CA LEU A 97 7.92 0.97 -1.82
C LEU A 97 9.02 -0.09 -1.80
N LEU A 98 8.71 -1.33 -1.41
CA LEU A 98 9.68 -2.44 -1.45
C LEU A 98 10.17 -2.73 -2.88
N LEU A 99 9.28 -2.66 -3.88
CA LEU A 99 9.65 -2.81 -5.30
C LEU A 99 10.58 -1.69 -5.76
N ALA A 100 10.22 -0.44 -5.44
CA ALA A 100 10.97 0.73 -5.88
C ALA A 100 12.33 0.85 -5.19
N GLU A 101 12.39 0.60 -3.88
CA GLU A 101 13.62 0.60 -3.09
C GLU A 101 14.64 -0.38 -3.67
N ALA A 102 14.24 -1.63 -3.88
CA ALA A 102 15.14 -2.65 -4.42
C ALA A 102 15.53 -2.39 -5.89
N ALA A 103 14.62 -1.83 -6.70
CA ALA A 103 14.90 -1.55 -8.11
C ALA A 103 15.79 -0.31 -8.33
N LEU A 104 15.73 0.67 -7.42
CA LEU A 104 16.42 1.96 -7.55
C LEU A 104 17.57 2.16 -6.57
N ASP A 105 17.74 1.28 -5.58
CA ASP A 105 18.67 1.45 -4.45
C ASP A 105 18.43 2.81 -3.75
N ALA A 106 17.17 3.08 -3.41
CA ALA A 106 16.70 4.39 -2.94
C ALA A 106 15.80 4.28 -1.70
N GLU A 107 15.93 5.25 -0.78
CA GLU A 107 15.21 5.26 0.49
C GLU A 107 13.70 5.55 0.32
N PRO A 108 12.81 4.69 0.84
CA PRO A 108 11.38 4.96 0.91
C PRO A 108 11.02 6.10 1.86
N VAL A 109 10.52 7.21 1.30
CA VAL A 109 10.02 8.33 2.12
C VAL A 109 8.57 8.09 2.54
N GLY A 110 7.76 7.53 1.64
CA GLY A 110 6.36 7.22 1.91
C GLY A 110 5.54 7.02 0.63
N ALA A 111 4.24 6.84 0.75
CA ALA A 111 3.39 6.63 -0.40
C ALA A 111 1.96 7.11 -0.15
N ALA A 112 1.22 7.41 -1.22
CA ALA A 112 -0.17 7.87 -1.14
C ALA A 112 -1.02 7.40 -2.32
N TYR A 113 -2.32 7.29 -2.06
CA TYR A 113 -3.32 7.17 -3.11
C TYR A 113 -3.70 8.55 -3.64
N TYR A 114 -3.59 8.69 -4.96
CA TYR A 114 -4.09 9.82 -5.71
C TYR A 114 -5.48 9.53 -6.24
N GLN A 115 -6.48 9.99 -5.50
CA GLN A 115 -7.87 9.78 -5.84
C GLN A 115 -8.33 10.76 -6.94
N VAL A 116 -8.59 10.24 -8.14
CA VAL A 116 -9.06 10.95 -9.33
C VAL A 116 -10.48 10.50 -9.71
N ARG A 117 -11.47 11.02 -8.96
CA ARG A 117 -12.90 10.67 -9.17
C ARG A 117 -13.57 11.55 -10.22
N PRO A 118 -14.24 10.99 -11.26
CA PRO A 118 -14.92 11.78 -12.30
C PRO A 118 -15.95 12.78 -11.75
N ALA A 119 -16.84 12.33 -10.85
CA ALA A 119 -17.89 13.16 -10.24
C ALA A 119 -17.50 13.75 -8.86
N GLY A 120 -16.25 13.59 -8.42
CA GLY A 120 -15.82 13.89 -7.05
C GLY A 120 -14.66 14.88 -6.95
N ARG A 121 -14.14 15.07 -5.74
CA ARG A 121 -12.90 15.84 -5.53
C ARG A 121 -11.70 14.98 -5.93
N VAL A 122 -10.70 15.65 -6.49
CA VAL A 122 -9.36 15.10 -6.68
C VAL A 122 -8.60 15.26 -5.36
N SER A 123 -7.88 14.23 -4.92
CA SER A 123 -7.16 14.22 -3.65
C SER A 123 -5.86 13.41 -3.74
N PRO A 124 -4.68 14.05 -3.73
CA PRO A 124 -3.39 13.36 -3.89
C PRO A 124 -2.78 12.75 -2.62
N TYR A 125 -3.48 12.83 -1.49
CA TYR A 125 -2.97 12.46 -0.16
C TYR A 125 -3.86 11.46 0.57
N ARG A 126 -4.59 10.61 -0.17
CA ARG A 126 -5.47 9.62 0.48
C ARG A 126 -4.62 8.44 0.95
N GLY A 127 -4.88 7.97 2.17
CA GLY A 127 -4.19 6.80 2.73
C GLY A 127 -2.68 6.95 2.76
N THR A 128 -2.17 8.19 2.89
CA THR A 128 -0.73 8.44 2.98
C THR A 128 -0.11 7.61 4.11
N ILE A 129 1.00 6.95 3.81
CA ILE A 129 1.90 6.30 4.76
C ILE A 129 3.29 6.94 4.64
N GLY A 130 4.02 7.01 5.75
CA GLY A 130 5.34 7.64 5.85
C GLY A 130 5.58 8.21 7.24
N GLY A 131 6.76 8.81 7.45
CA GLY A 131 7.06 9.58 8.66
C GLY A 131 6.35 10.93 8.68
N ASP A 132 5.80 11.33 9.83
CA ASP A 132 5.11 12.60 10.01
C ASP A 132 6.05 13.81 9.83
N GLU A 133 7.34 13.64 10.14
CA GLU A 133 8.41 14.60 9.89
C GLU A 133 8.63 14.90 8.40
N ASP A 134 8.22 13.98 7.51
CA ASP A 134 8.31 14.13 6.06
C ASP A 134 7.01 14.65 5.42
N ALA A 135 6.05 15.09 6.24
CA ALA A 135 4.68 15.35 5.79
C ALA A 135 4.12 16.71 6.23
N ALA A 136 3.69 17.52 5.25
CA ALA A 136 2.95 18.75 5.50
C ALA A 136 1.43 18.58 5.37
N HIS A 137 0.70 19.42 6.10
CA HIS A 137 -0.76 19.38 6.10
C HIS A 137 -1.33 19.92 4.77
N ALA A 138 -2.06 19.07 4.04
CA ALA A 138 -2.53 19.34 2.67
C ALA A 138 -3.44 20.58 2.51
N ARG A 139 -3.99 21.13 3.60
CA ARG A 139 -4.78 22.37 3.55
C ARG A 139 -3.97 23.65 3.78
N TRP A 140 -2.98 23.61 4.68
CA TRP A 140 -2.35 24.82 5.23
C TRP A 140 -0.85 24.86 4.96
N GLY A 141 -0.18 23.72 4.94
CA GLY A 141 1.21 23.55 4.51
C GLY A 141 1.29 23.16 3.04
N ARG A 142 0.53 23.84 2.18
CA ARG A 142 0.55 23.55 0.73
C ARG A 142 1.85 24.00 0.09
N ASP A 143 2.44 25.06 0.63
CA ASP A 143 3.67 25.67 0.13
C ASP A 143 4.91 25.14 0.88
N ASP A 144 4.71 24.32 1.93
CA ASP A 144 5.80 23.72 2.68
C ASP A 144 6.47 22.62 1.82
N PRO A 145 7.81 22.50 1.84
CA PRO A 145 8.54 21.67 0.88
C PRO A 145 8.47 20.17 1.18
N GLU A 146 7.78 19.72 2.22
CA GLU A 146 7.79 18.32 2.63
C GLU A 146 7.28 17.39 1.51
N PRO A 147 7.96 16.25 1.27
CA PRO A 147 7.66 15.37 0.15
C PRO A 147 6.26 14.74 0.23
N LEU A 148 5.76 14.51 1.45
CA LEU A 148 4.44 13.93 1.68
C LEU A 148 3.39 15.00 2.00
N ARG A 149 2.14 14.63 1.76
CA ARG A 149 0.96 15.41 2.14
C ARG A 149 0.04 14.55 2.99
N ARG A 150 -0.48 15.14 4.06
CA ARG A 150 -1.39 14.48 5.00
C ARG A 150 -2.63 15.33 5.29
N TYR A 151 -3.74 14.69 5.64
CA TYR A 151 -4.95 15.41 6.09
C TYR A 151 -4.93 15.71 7.60
N ARG A 152 -4.30 14.84 8.39
CA ARG A 152 -4.01 14.96 9.83
C ARG A 152 -2.62 14.38 10.06
N SER A 153 -2.22 14.09 11.29
CA SER A 153 -1.01 13.32 11.55
C SER A 153 -1.02 11.95 10.91
N LEU A 154 0.15 11.55 10.44
CA LEU A 154 0.47 10.18 10.09
C LEU A 154 0.73 9.40 11.38
N VAL A 155 0.66 8.07 11.30
CA VAL A 155 0.83 7.18 12.45
C VAL A 155 2.28 7.10 12.93
N PHE A 156 3.25 7.19 12.02
CA PHE A 156 4.68 7.15 12.37
C PHE A 156 5.19 8.57 12.56
N ASP A 157 5.70 8.91 13.74
CA ASP A 157 6.22 10.26 14.00
C ASP A 157 7.49 10.58 13.17
N THR A 158 8.32 9.57 12.91
CA THR A 158 9.63 9.71 12.23
C THR A 158 9.76 8.79 11.02
N ARG A 159 10.66 9.14 10.09
CA ARG A 159 11.04 8.29 8.95
C ARG A 159 11.58 6.95 9.42
N ALA A 160 12.44 6.95 10.44
CA ALA A 160 13.01 5.72 10.98
C ALA A 160 11.95 4.73 11.48
N ALA A 161 10.91 5.21 12.18
CA ALA A 161 9.81 4.35 12.62
C ALA A 161 8.99 3.80 11.44
N PHE A 162 8.84 4.57 10.37
CA PHE A 162 8.21 4.10 9.15
C PHE A 162 9.07 3.06 8.41
N THR A 163 10.38 3.28 8.31
CA THR A 163 11.33 2.34 7.72
C THR A 163 11.32 1.01 8.48
N GLU A 164 11.30 1.02 9.82
CA GLU A 164 11.15 -0.20 10.64
C GLU A 164 9.85 -0.95 10.30
N PHE A 165 8.72 -0.25 10.19
CA PHE A 165 7.47 -0.87 9.76
C PHE A 165 7.59 -1.49 8.35
N LEU A 166 8.22 -0.80 7.41
CA LEU A 166 8.36 -1.25 6.03
C LEU A 166 9.31 -2.45 5.91
N HIS A 167 10.35 -2.55 6.73
CA HIS A 167 11.39 -3.58 6.62
C HIS A 167 11.22 -4.76 7.57
N ASP A 168 10.47 -4.58 8.67
CA ASP A 168 10.24 -5.67 9.63
C ASP A 168 8.80 -6.17 9.55
N THR A 169 7.83 -5.26 9.71
CA THR A 169 6.41 -5.64 9.84
C THR A 169 5.81 -6.08 8.50
N VAL A 170 6.07 -5.35 7.41
CA VAL A 170 5.50 -5.66 6.11
C VAL A 170 6.06 -6.99 5.56
N PRO A 171 7.38 -7.24 5.59
CA PRO A 171 7.96 -8.52 5.20
C PRO A 171 7.45 -9.72 5.99
N ASP A 172 7.38 -9.64 7.33
CA ASP A 172 6.82 -10.71 8.17
C ASP A 172 5.41 -11.09 7.70
N ARG A 173 4.56 -10.08 7.47
CA ARG A 173 3.19 -10.33 7.03
C ARG A 173 3.14 -10.96 5.64
N ILE A 174 3.97 -10.51 4.70
CA ILE A 174 4.05 -11.12 3.36
C ILE A 174 4.53 -12.57 3.45
N ASP A 175 5.54 -12.85 4.28
CA ASP A 175 6.05 -14.20 4.50
C ASP A 175 4.99 -15.14 5.08
N ARG A 176 4.23 -14.65 6.06
CA ARG A 176 3.11 -15.40 6.66
C ARG A 176 2.00 -15.69 5.66
N ILE A 177 1.69 -14.74 4.77
CA ILE A 177 0.73 -14.96 3.67
C ILE A 177 1.25 -16.05 2.74
N ALA A 178 2.51 -15.97 2.29
CA ALA A 178 3.11 -16.96 1.40
C ALA A 178 3.15 -18.35 2.05
N THR A 179 3.61 -18.44 3.30
CA THR A 179 3.65 -19.68 4.08
C THR A 179 2.27 -20.30 4.25
N ALA A 180 1.24 -19.49 4.50
CA ALA A 180 -0.13 -19.98 4.59
C ALA A 180 -0.64 -20.54 3.25
N VAL A 181 -0.33 -19.88 2.13
CA VAL A 181 -0.68 -20.35 0.78
C VAL A 181 0.03 -21.68 0.47
N ASP A 182 1.33 -21.77 0.75
CA ASP A 182 2.13 -22.99 0.51
C ASP A 182 1.68 -24.17 1.39
N ALA A 183 1.24 -23.88 2.62
CA ALA A 183 0.64 -24.86 3.52
C ALA A 183 -0.79 -25.29 3.15
N GLY A 184 -1.39 -24.69 2.12
CA GLY A 184 -2.76 -24.99 1.68
C GLY A 184 -3.85 -24.41 2.59
N SER A 185 -3.54 -23.35 3.35
CA SER A 185 -4.46 -22.69 4.27
C SER A 185 -5.40 -21.74 3.52
N PHE A 186 -6.56 -22.26 3.11
CA PHE A 186 -7.57 -21.51 2.34
C PHE A 186 -8.90 -21.35 3.09
N HIS A 187 -8.82 -21.09 4.39
CA HIS A 187 -10.01 -20.89 5.20
C HIS A 187 -10.82 -19.66 4.72
N PRO A 188 -12.16 -19.68 4.85
CA PRO A 188 -12.97 -18.47 4.68
C PRO A 188 -12.51 -17.38 5.65
N THR A 189 -12.68 -16.12 5.25
CA THR A 189 -12.29 -14.96 6.06
C THR A 189 -12.84 -15.01 7.49
N VAL A 190 -12.00 -14.64 8.46
CA VAL A 190 -12.38 -14.46 9.87
C VAL A 190 -12.75 -13.01 10.20
N LEU A 191 -12.63 -12.10 9.24
CA LEU A 191 -13.09 -10.71 9.34
C LEU A 191 -14.62 -10.63 9.30
N ASP A 192 -15.19 -9.50 9.68
CA ASP A 192 -16.60 -9.26 9.37
C ASP A 192 -16.82 -9.07 7.85
N PRO A 193 -18.05 -9.30 7.35
CA PRO A 193 -18.32 -9.27 5.92
C PRO A 193 -18.06 -7.93 5.22
N GLY A 194 -18.11 -6.81 5.96
CA GLY A 194 -17.81 -5.48 5.44
C GLY A 194 -16.32 -5.34 5.19
N ASP A 195 -15.52 -5.61 6.22
CA ASP A 195 -14.05 -5.54 6.17
C ASP A 195 -13.45 -6.57 5.20
N ALA A 196 -14.07 -7.74 5.08
CA ALA A 196 -13.70 -8.75 4.10
C ALA A 196 -14.10 -8.41 2.65
N GLY A 197 -14.89 -7.35 2.43
CA GLY A 197 -15.38 -6.99 1.10
C GLY A 197 -16.33 -8.03 0.48
N CYS A 198 -17.09 -8.78 1.29
CA CYS A 198 -17.92 -9.89 0.81
C CYS A 198 -18.97 -9.48 -0.24
N SER A 199 -19.44 -8.24 -0.22
CA SER A 199 -20.39 -7.70 -1.20
C SER A 199 -19.82 -7.64 -2.62
N TYR A 200 -18.50 -7.46 -2.75
CA TYR A 200 -17.77 -7.39 -4.02
C TYR A 200 -17.14 -8.74 -4.40
N CYS A 201 -17.20 -9.75 -3.52
CA CYS A 201 -16.59 -11.05 -3.76
C CYS A 201 -17.39 -11.85 -4.81
N PRO A 202 -16.77 -12.28 -5.93
CA PRO A 202 -17.44 -13.11 -6.94
C PRO A 202 -17.75 -14.51 -6.42
N TYR A 203 -17.01 -14.97 -5.40
CA TYR A 203 -17.17 -16.31 -4.80
C TYR A 203 -18.13 -16.33 -3.60
N ARG A 204 -18.86 -15.23 -3.29
CA ARG A 204 -19.75 -15.16 -2.12
C ARG A 204 -20.83 -16.26 -2.07
N GLY A 205 -21.20 -16.84 -3.21
CA GLY A 205 -22.16 -17.95 -3.28
C GLY A 205 -21.57 -19.30 -2.91
N ALA A 206 -20.25 -19.47 -3.02
CA ALA A 206 -19.52 -20.67 -2.62
C ALA A 206 -18.88 -20.51 -1.22
N CYS A 207 -18.56 -19.27 -0.84
CA CYS A 207 -17.94 -18.93 0.42
C CYS A 207 -18.98 -18.98 1.55
N ASP A 208 -18.83 -19.92 2.48
CA ASP A 208 -19.75 -20.06 3.61
C ASP A 208 -19.34 -19.16 4.80
N VAL A 209 -19.40 -17.84 4.59
CA VAL A 209 -19.15 -16.85 5.65
C VAL A 209 -20.44 -16.61 6.43
N ARG A 210 -20.74 -17.50 7.38
CA ARG A 210 -21.82 -17.29 8.37
C ARG A 210 -21.20 -16.87 9.70
N HIS A 211 -21.85 -15.97 10.42
CA HIS A 211 -21.32 -15.42 11.68
C HIS A 211 -20.87 -16.49 12.70
N HIS A 212 -21.63 -17.59 12.85
CA HIS A 212 -21.24 -18.69 13.75
C HIS A 212 -20.02 -19.46 13.24
N ARG A 213 -19.97 -19.80 11.94
CA ARG A 213 -18.82 -20.52 11.36
C ARG A 213 -17.54 -19.68 11.39
N ARG A 214 -17.65 -18.36 11.38
CA ARG A 214 -16.50 -17.47 11.57
C ARG A 214 -15.82 -17.70 12.92
N HIS A 215 -16.61 -17.84 14.00
CA HIS A 215 -16.07 -18.13 15.33
C HIS A 215 -15.47 -19.54 15.40
N ASP A 216 -16.14 -20.52 14.77
CA ASP A 216 -15.64 -21.90 14.71
C ASP A 216 -14.33 -21.99 13.91
N ILE A 217 -14.22 -21.31 12.77
CA ILE A 217 -12.99 -21.22 11.97
C ILE A 217 -11.90 -20.54 12.78
N HIS A 218 -12.22 -19.42 13.42
CA HIS A 218 -11.26 -18.71 14.27
C HIS A 218 -10.72 -19.61 15.39
N GLN A 219 -11.61 -20.27 16.14
CA GLN A 219 -11.23 -21.21 17.19
C GLN A 219 -10.38 -22.37 16.63
N HIS A 220 -10.82 -22.99 15.53
CA HIS A 220 -10.09 -24.08 14.91
C HIS A 220 -8.69 -23.69 14.46
N LEU A 221 -8.55 -22.51 13.86
CA LEU A 221 -7.25 -21.96 13.46
C LEU A 221 -6.35 -21.79 14.68
N HIS A 222 -6.86 -21.29 15.82
CA HIS A 222 -6.08 -21.15 17.06
C HIS A 222 -5.67 -22.49 17.66
N GLU A 223 -6.51 -23.53 17.53
CA GLU A 223 -6.25 -24.84 18.12
C GLU A 223 -5.29 -25.72 17.30
N THR A 224 -5.20 -25.50 15.99
CA THR A 224 -4.49 -26.41 15.06
C THR A 224 -3.08 -25.96 14.65
N ASP A 225 -2.63 -24.79 15.10
CA ASP A 225 -1.33 -24.20 14.76
C ASP A 225 -1.03 -24.22 13.23
N VAL A 226 -2.08 -24.07 12.42
CA VAL A 226 -1.97 -24.03 10.96
C VAL A 226 -1.48 -22.64 10.55
N PRO A 227 -0.44 -22.55 9.68
CA PRO A 227 0.01 -21.27 9.16
C PRO A 227 -1.13 -20.47 8.54
N ARG A 228 -1.22 -19.19 8.91
CA ARG A 228 -2.30 -18.29 8.48
C ARG A 228 -1.86 -16.83 8.51
N TYR A 229 -2.60 -16.04 7.75
CA TYR A 229 -2.61 -14.59 7.86
C TYR A 229 -4.05 -14.07 7.90
N ALA A 230 -4.41 -13.45 9.00
CA ALA A 230 -5.67 -12.77 9.21
C ALA A 230 -5.41 -11.40 9.87
N PRO A 231 -5.47 -10.28 9.12
CA PRO A 231 -5.32 -8.95 9.71
C PRO A 231 -6.41 -8.73 10.77
N GLY A 232 -6.11 -7.96 11.81
CA GLY A 232 -6.96 -7.79 13.00
C GLY A 232 -6.81 -8.93 14.02
N VAL A 233 -6.84 -10.20 13.62
CA VAL A 233 -6.60 -11.33 14.54
C VAL A 233 -5.12 -11.45 14.88
N ASP A 234 -4.29 -11.34 13.85
CA ASP A 234 -2.85 -11.54 13.96
C ASP A 234 -2.09 -10.23 14.22
N THR A 235 -2.76 -9.07 14.13
CA THR A 235 -2.17 -7.74 14.34
C THR A 235 -2.64 -7.04 15.61
N GLU A 236 -3.74 -7.47 16.24
CA GLU A 236 -4.20 -6.96 17.54
C GLU A 236 -3.64 -7.73 18.76
N GLY A 237 -2.80 -8.75 18.56
CA GLY A 237 -2.15 -9.52 19.63
C GLY A 237 -1.11 -8.76 20.48
N GLY A 238 -1.05 -7.43 20.35
CA GLY A 238 -0.08 -6.54 21.01
C GLY A 238 -0.72 -5.29 21.62
N ARG A 239 -1.93 -5.38 22.15
CA ARG A 239 -2.50 -4.35 23.05
C ARG A 239 -2.89 -4.94 24.40
#